data_AF-A0A8T1WKN2-F1
#
_entry.id   AF-A0A8T1WKN2-F1
#
_cell.length_a   1.000
_cell.length_b   1.000
_cell.length_c   1.000
_cell.angle_alpha   90.00
_cell.angle_beta   90.00
_cell.angle_gamma   90.00
#
_symmetry.space_group_name_H-M   'P 1'
#
loop_
_entity.id
_entity.type
_entity.pdbx_description
1 polymer ?
#
loop_
_entity_poly.entity_id
_entity_poly.type
_entity_poly.pdbx_seq_one_letter_code
_entity_poly.pdbx_strand_id
1 'polypeptide(L)'
;MLASSLKTCSLEELKKEPWRLQIQADNTAEQLRNLVLKNYHVFIQSNQCAAIVKDDLAELKEETTKIEAVIPELQEYCAEFQKEVADVVAMHGDIQFVFEHYLQLTELLEIPQLLEACIHNELFDSALDVIQFANETFQADENADTSRNVVIDCLVREVAEMTSTMREKLLQKLREDLQLALCVRVVGYLRRLDVLVEKDGVAAVRSLEYEKQLKEEFLACRNVWLSSLSRGISSSDPYQYIIQVIDIKRTSWFDMITQYSAIFGSENVDGKVDPPLCRWATTTVANFIHILMKQLPKIDDFSSIATILEQSLFFGGSLGRVGVDFRAVLVVYFEDHVLNLMTEYWRSACREFQENLNAHSLTASSGSSFSASSKTPIVIASYRSSATGSGSNFAFASRPAATFSDGEDYSPPRCLMSFPLLAEFTNVLLSSLNELRLCAISSLQNRLDKKYQSAIGTMLLTIADFVKENGLDLLALTEESIGEGTHMTPRNARAAALTDSVRAMNEVIRAELVPYLLICFRRLFPVPSAAALGVANAMSKEIESFDEIMREAGLLAPSPFDKTETKNRVSVSPETSSLDTNVAVADTIE
;
A
#
# COMPACT_ATOMS: atom_id res chain seq x y z
N MET A 1 -79.48 44.82 114.36
CA MET A 1 -78.92 44.64 115.72
C MET A 1 -79.63 45.45 116.82
N LEU A 2 -80.60 46.34 116.53
CA LEU A 2 -81.24 47.19 117.56
C LEU A 2 -82.47 46.56 118.26
N ALA A 3 -83.13 45.56 117.68
CA ALA A 3 -84.39 45.02 118.22
C ALA A 3 -84.22 44.02 119.40
N SER A 4 -83.04 43.42 119.59
CA SER A 4 -82.79 42.44 120.65
C SER A 4 -82.43 43.07 122.01
N SER A 5 -81.95 44.33 122.02
CA SER A 5 -81.46 44.98 123.24
C SER A 5 -82.55 45.73 124.03
N LEU A 6 -83.75 45.90 123.48
CA LEU A 6 -84.84 46.70 124.08
C LEU A 6 -85.72 45.92 125.06
N LYS A 7 -85.62 44.58 125.15
CA LYS A 7 -86.46 43.73 126.03
C LYS A 7 -85.87 43.45 127.42
N THR A 8 -84.60 43.80 127.67
CA THR A 8 -83.89 43.55 128.94
C THR A 8 -83.61 44.81 129.77
N CYS A 9 -84.05 45.98 129.33
CA CYS A 9 -83.75 47.26 130.00
C CYS A 9 -84.92 47.73 130.87
N SER A 10 -84.60 48.29 132.04
CA SER A 10 -85.57 48.85 132.99
C SER A 10 -86.18 50.16 132.47
N LEU A 11 -87.37 50.54 132.96
CA LEU A 11 -88.16 51.69 132.46
C LEU A 11 -87.41 53.03 132.51
N GLU A 12 -86.40 53.17 133.37
CA GLU A 12 -85.57 54.38 133.48
C GLU A 12 -84.47 54.47 132.40
N GLU A 13 -83.98 53.33 131.89
CA GLU A 13 -82.97 53.28 130.82
C GLU A 13 -83.60 53.48 129.44
N LEU A 14 -84.82 52.97 129.23
CA LEU A 14 -85.56 53.17 127.97
C LEU A 14 -85.98 54.63 127.73
N LYS A 15 -86.20 55.41 128.80
CA LYS A 15 -86.52 56.85 128.70
C LYS A 15 -85.32 57.72 128.30
N LYS A 16 -84.08 57.24 128.48
CA LYS A 16 -82.85 58.00 128.15
C LYS A 16 -82.25 57.62 126.79
N GLU A 17 -82.65 56.49 126.20
CA GLU A 17 -82.14 56.03 124.90
C GLU A 17 -82.44 56.93 123.68
N PRO A 18 -83.64 57.55 123.54
CA PRO A 18 -83.90 58.44 122.40
C PRO A 18 -82.96 59.64 122.37
N TRP A 19 -82.62 60.17 123.55
CA TRP A 19 -81.70 61.29 123.69
C TRP A 19 -80.25 60.86 123.40
N ARG A 20 -79.89 59.60 123.72
CA ARG A 20 -78.57 59.03 123.46
C ARG A 20 -78.34 58.76 121.96
N LEU A 21 -79.35 58.23 121.26
CA LEU A 21 -79.30 58.03 119.81
C LEU A 21 -79.29 59.35 119.03
N GLN A 22 -80.03 60.36 119.47
CA GLN A 22 -80.02 61.69 118.84
C GLN A 22 -78.63 62.34 118.96
N ILE A 23 -78.02 62.27 120.16
CA ILE A 23 -76.65 62.75 120.35
C ILE A 23 -75.66 61.98 119.49
N GLN A 24 -75.83 60.67 119.33
CA GLN A 24 -74.92 59.86 118.52
C GLN A 24 -75.06 60.19 117.01
N ALA A 25 -76.29 60.40 116.52
CA ALA A 25 -76.56 60.83 115.15
C ALA A 25 -75.99 62.23 114.88
N ASP A 26 -76.23 63.19 115.77
CA ASP A 26 -75.71 64.55 115.66
C ASP A 26 -74.18 64.57 115.73
N ASN A 27 -73.56 63.75 116.61
CA ASN A 27 -72.10 63.58 116.64
C ASN A 27 -71.57 62.97 115.34
N THR A 28 -72.23 61.96 114.76
CA THR A 28 -71.77 61.36 113.50
C THR A 28 -71.95 62.30 112.31
N ALA A 29 -73.02 63.10 112.28
CA ALA A 29 -73.25 64.10 111.25
C ALA A 29 -72.23 65.25 111.37
N GLU A 30 -71.90 65.67 112.59
CA GLU A 30 -70.89 66.70 112.85
C GLU A 30 -69.46 66.19 112.61
N GLN A 31 -69.18 64.91 112.89
CA GLN A 31 -67.95 64.23 112.48
C GLN A 31 -67.83 64.13 110.96
N LEU A 32 -68.90 63.73 110.25
CA LEU A 32 -68.91 63.67 108.79
C LEU A 32 -68.75 65.06 108.18
N ARG A 33 -69.45 66.06 108.72
CA ARG A 33 -69.37 67.45 108.26
C ARG A 33 -67.98 68.05 108.52
N ASN A 34 -67.35 67.78 109.67
CA ASN A 34 -65.97 68.16 109.92
C ASN A 34 -64.98 67.41 109.00
N LEU A 35 -65.23 66.14 108.69
CA LEU A 35 -64.36 65.35 107.82
C LEU A 35 -64.47 65.78 106.35
N VAL A 36 -65.68 66.11 105.90
CA VAL A 36 -65.95 66.69 104.58
C VAL A 36 -65.41 68.11 104.50
N LEU A 37 -65.58 68.96 105.51
CA LEU A 37 -65.03 70.33 105.50
C LEU A 37 -63.51 70.37 105.65
N LYS A 38 -62.89 69.44 106.38
CA LYS A 38 -61.42 69.33 106.46
C LYS A 38 -60.82 68.75 105.17
N ASN A 39 -61.52 67.82 104.51
CA ASN A 39 -61.00 67.09 103.36
C ASN A 39 -61.75 67.36 102.05
N TYR A 40 -62.49 68.48 101.91
CA TYR A 40 -63.24 68.79 100.69
C TYR A 40 -62.36 68.88 99.44
N HIS A 41 -61.10 69.28 99.62
CA HIS A 41 -60.08 69.30 98.57
C HIS A 41 -59.83 67.90 97.99
N VAL A 42 -59.91 66.83 98.79
CA VAL A 42 -59.76 65.44 98.32
C VAL A 42 -60.93 65.03 97.43
N PHE A 43 -62.15 65.47 97.74
CA PHE A 43 -63.32 65.21 96.89
C PHE A 43 -63.26 65.99 95.57
N ILE A 44 -62.79 67.24 95.59
CA ILE A 44 -62.58 68.03 94.37
C ILE A 44 -61.47 67.39 93.53
N GLN A 45 -60.34 67.00 94.14
CA GLN A 45 -59.26 66.29 93.44
C GLN A 45 -59.74 64.95 92.88
N SER A 46 -60.54 64.18 93.61
CA SER A 46 -61.09 62.90 93.14
C SER A 46 -62.03 63.09 91.94
N ASN A 47 -62.86 64.12 91.95
CA ASN A 47 -63.75 64.42 90.82
C ASN A 47 -62.98 64.99 89.62
N GLN A 48 -61.96 65.81 89.86
CA GLN A 48 -61.05 66.29 88.81
C GLN A 48 -60.27 65.13 88.17
N CYS A 49 -59.72 64.21 88.97
CA CYS A 49 -59.09 62.99 88.47
C CYS A 49 -60.09 62.11 87.70
N ALA A 50 -61.34 61.98 88.15
CA ALA A 50 -62.37 61.23 87.44
C ALA A 50 -62.75 61.88 86.10
N ALA A 51 -62.78 63.21 86.02
CA ALA A 51 -63.00 63.94 84.78
C ALA A 51 -61.83 63.77 83.81
N ILE A 52 -60.59 63.93 84.28
CA ILE A 52 -59.37 63.69 83.48
C ILE A 52 -59.35 62.26 82.95
N VAL A 53 -59.58 61.26 83.82
CA VAL A 53 -59.61 59.85 83.40
C VAL A 53 -60.71 59.60 82.37
N LYS A 54 -61.86 60.27 82.47
CA LYS A 54 -62.94 60.13 81.50
C LYS A 54 -62.58 60.73 80.14
N ASP A 55 -61.93 61.89 80.14
CA ASP A 55 -61.48 62.56 78.92
C ASP A 55 -60.34 61.75 78.27
N ASP A 56 -59.36 61.26 79.05
CA ASP A 56 -58.31 60.35 78.61
C ASP A 56 -58.89 59.04 78.03
N LEU A 57 -59.97 58.50 78.63
CA LEU A 57 -60.64 57.30 78.11
C LEU A 57 -61.37 57.57 76.80
N ALA A 58 -61.90 58.78 76.61
CA ALA A 58 -62.52 59.19 75.36
C ALA A 58 -61.46 59.37 74.26
N GLU A 59 -60.32 59.98 74.58
CA GLU A 59 -59.17 60.09 73.68
C GLU A 59 -58.60 58.71 73.33
N LEU A 60 -58.40 57.83 74.31
CA LEU A 60 -57.96 56.45 74.09
C LEU A 60 -58.93 55.68 73.21
N LYS A 61 -60.24 55.88 73.40
CA LYS A 61 -61.26 55.26 72.56
C LYS A 61 -61.16 55.76 71.13
N GLU A 62 -60.97 57.06 70.92
CA GLU A 62 -60.80 57.65 69.59
C GLU A 62 -59.55 57.07 68.89
N GLU A 63 -58.40 57.05 69.58
CA GLU A 63 -57.18 56.46 69.05
C GLU A 63 -57.32 54.95 68.78
N THR A 64 -58.03 54.22 69.65
CA THR A 64 -58.32 52.79 69.43
C THR A 64 -59.20 52.59 68.20
N THR A 65 -60.20 53.44 67.97
CA THR A 65 -61.04 53.35 66.77
C THR A 65 -60.28 53.72 65.50
N LYS A 66 -59.31 54.63 65.56
CA LYS A 66 -58.41 54.93 64.43
C LYS A 66 -57.54 53.71 64.10
N ILE A 67 -56.98 53.05 65.11
CA ILE A 67 -56.20 51.82 64.93
C ILE A 67 -57.07 50.70 64.35
N GLU A 68 -58.28 50.52 64.87
CA GLU A 68 -59.23 49.52 64.38
C GLU A 68 -59.60 49.74 62.91
N ALA A 69 -59.69 51.00 62.45
CA ALA A 69 -59.95 51.33 61.06
C ALA A 69 -58.76 51.10 60.12
N VAL A 70 -57.51 51.16 60.61
CA VAL A 70 -56.29 50.98 59.80
C VAL A 70 -55.90 49.50 59.65
N ILE A 71 -56.30 48.63 60.58
CA ILE A 71 -56.00 47.19 60.54
C ILE A 71 -56.48 46.51 59.24
N PRO A 72 -57.70 46.74 58.74
CA PRO A 72 -58.17 46.15 57.48
C PRO A 72 -57.36 46.60 56.27
N GLU A 73 -57.01 47.89 56.18
CA GLU A 73 -56.15 48.41 55.10
C GLU A 73 -54.77 47.74 55.14
N LEU A 74 -54.19 47.56 56.34
CA LEU A 74 -52.93 46.84 56.51
C LEU A 74 -53.04 45.36 56.09
N GLN A 75 -54.16 44.69 56.42
CA GLN A 75 -54.40 43.31 56.00
C GLN A 75 -54.50 43.17 54.48
N GLU A 76 -55.16 44.12 53.81
CA GLU A 76 -55.27 44.15 52.34
C GLU A 76 -53.90 44.38 51.69
N TYR A 77 -53.13 45.37 52.19
CA TYR A 77 -51.74 45.59 51.76
C TYR A 77 -50.85 44.36 51.98
N CYS A 78 -50.98 43.66 53.11
CA CYS A 78 -50.21 42.44 53.37
C CYS A 78 -50.60 41.29 52.43
N ALA A 79 -51.88 41.17 52.07
CA ALA A 79 -52.35 40.15 51.13
C ALA A 79 -51.87 40.44 49.70
N GLU A 80 -51.91 41.69 49.27
CA GLU A 80 -51.38 42.13 47.97
C GLU A 80 -49.85 41.95 47.93
N PHE A 81 -49.14 42.35 48.99
CA PHE A 81 -47.70 42.13 49.13
C PHE A 81 -47.33 40.64 49.11
N GLN A 82 -48.07 39.77 49.80
CA GLN A 82 -47.84 38.32 49.74
C GLN A 82 -48.01 37.78 48.31
N LYS A 83 -48.96 38.32 47.54
CA LYS A 83 -49.17 37.93 46.15
C LYS A 83 -48.03 38.39 45.24
N GLU A 84 -47.54 39.61 45.41
CA GLU A 84 -46.38 40.13 44.66
C GLU A 84 -45.08 39.39 45.02
N VAL A 85 -44.90 39.05 46.29
CA VAL A 85 -43.70 38.36 46.78
C VAL A 85 -43.71 36.86 46.44
N ALA A 86 -44.88 36.25 46.17
CA ALA A 86 -44.97 34.84 45.82
C ALA A 86 -44.10 34.50 44.59
N ASP A 87 -44.15 35.32 43.54
CA ASP A 87 -43.35 35.13 42.32
C ASP A 87 -41.85 35.31 42.61
N VAL A 88 -41.50 36.28 43.46
CA VAL A 88 -40.10 36.53 43.88
C VAL A 88 -39.55 35.39 44.72
N VAL A 89 -40.35 34.82 45.62
CA VAL A 89 -39.98 33.67 46.45
C VAL A 89 -39.84 32.41 45.60
N ALA A 90 -40.72 32.20 44.62
CA ALA A 90 -40.59 31.12 43.65
C ALA A 90 -39.29 31.25 42.84
N MET A 91 -39.03 32.44 42.27
CA MET A 91 -37.79 32.71 41.52
C MET A 91 -36.54 32.55 42.41
N HIS A 92 -36.59 32.98 43.66
CA HIS A 92 -35.48 32.78 44.60
C HIS A 92 -35.27 31.29 44.90
N GLY A 93 -36.35 30.52 45.04
CA GLY A 93 -36.30 29.06 45.17
C GLY A 93 -35.63 28.39 43.96
N ASP A 94 -35.97 28.80 42.74
CA ASP A 94 -35.33 28.30 41.52
C ASP A 94 -33.83 28.64 41.46
N ILE A 95 -33.46 29.88 41.83
CA ILE A 95 -32.05 30.30 41.90
C ILE A 95 -31.28 29.50 42.94
N GLN A 96 -31.88 29.29 44.12
CA GLN A 96 -31.27 28.51 45.19
C GLN A 96 -31.04 27.06 44.72
N PHE A 97 -32.02 26.48 44.02
CA PHE A 97 -31.91 25.13 43.45
C PHE A 97 -30.78 25.02 42.44
N VAL A 98 -30.66 25.98 41.52
CA VAL A 98 -29.54 26.02 40.55
C VAL A 98 -28.21 26.21 41.27
N PHE A 99 -28.14 27.05 42.30
CA PHE A 99 -26.93 27.29 43.05
C PHE A 99 -26.45 26.04 43.81
N GLU A 100 -27.38 25.28 44.41
CA GLU A 100 -27.08 24.02 45.10
C GLU A 100 -26.50 22.96 44.14
N HIS A 101 -26.94 22.94 42.88
CA HIS A 101 -26.50 21.98 41.87
C HIS A 101 -25.47 22.56 40.88
N TYR A 102 -25.00 23.79 41.09
CA TYR A 102 -24.16 24.52 40.14
C TYR A 102 -22.89 23.74 39.75
N LEU A 103 -22.23 23.12 40.73
CA LEU A 103 -21.00 22.36 40.50
C LEU A 103 -21.25 21.13 39.62
N GLN A 104 -22.30 20.37 39.92
CA GLN A 104 -22.67 19.18 39.15
C GLN A 104 -23.06 19.55 37.72
N LEU A 105 -23.78 20.66 37.55
CA LEU A 105 -24.15 21.16 36.22
C LEU A 105 -22.90 21.59 35.43
N THR A 106 -21.93 22.23 36.09
CA THR A 106 -20.68 22.65 35.47
C THR A 106 -19.85 21.43 35.04
N GLU A 107 -19.71 20.42 35.89
CA GLU A 107 -18.99 19.18 35.56
C GLU A 107 -19.59 18.49 34.32
N LEU A 108 -20.92 18.45 34.19
CA LEU A 108 -21.60 17.89 33.02
C LEU A 108 -21.35 18.72 31.74
N LEU A 109 -21.30 20.05 31.86
CA LEU A 109 -21.04 20.96 30.74
C LEU A 109 -19.56 20.95 30.30
N GLU A 110 -18.63 20.54 31.17
CA GLU A 110 -17.19 20.45 30.88
C GLU A 110 -16.80 19.13 30.18
N ILE A 111 -17.70 18.14 30.08
CA ILE A 111 -17.42 16.83 29.44
C ILE A 111 -16.81 16.97 28.03
N PRO A 112 -17.36 17.81 27.11
CA PRO A 112 -16.78 17.95 25.77
C PRO A 112 -15.35 18.51 25.80
N GLN A 113 -15.06 19.44 26.71
CA GLN A 113 -13.74 20.06 26.86
C GLN A 113 -12.72 19.07 27.42
N LEU A 114 -13.14 18.25 28.40
CA LEU A 114 -12.34 17.16 28.92
C LEU A 114 -12.02 16.14 27.81
N LEU A 115 -13.02 15.79 27.01
CA LEU A 115 -12.86 14.84 25.91
C LEU A 115 -11.91 15.38 24.82
N GLU A 116 -12.04 16.66 24.47
CA GLU A 116 -11.11 17.34 23.56
C GLU A 116 -9.66 17.28 24.09
N ALA A 117 -9.46 17.59 25.38
CA ALA A 117 -8.15 17.53 26.02
C ALA A 117 -7.58 16.10 26.05
N CYS A 118 -8.41 15.09 26.35
CA CYS A 118 -7.99 13.68 26.32
C CYS A 118 -7.57 13.25 24.91
N ILE A 119 -8.35 13.61 23.88
CA ILE A 119 -8.04 13.29 22.48
C ILE A 119 -6.78 14.01 22.04
N HIS A 120 -6.62 15.30 22.37
CA HIS A 120 -5.43 16.08 22.05
C HIS A 120 -4.16 15.44 22.63
N ASN A 121 -4.21 15.07 23.91
CA ASN A 121 -3.10 14.45 24.66
C ASN A 121 -2.93 12.93 24.42
N GLU A 122 -3.70 12.35 23.51
CA GLU A 122 -3.62 10.92 23.14
C GLU A 122 -3.96 9.94 24.30
N LEU A 123 -4.72 10.43 25.29
CA LEU A 123 -5.24 9.64 26.41
C LEU A 123 -6.52 8.93 25.99
N PHE A 124 -6.41 8.02 25.01
CA PHE A 124 -7.55 7.36 24.38
C PHE A 124 -8.34 6.45 25.33
N ASP A 125 -7.69 5.82 26.31
CA ASP A 125 -8.40 5.02 27.33
C ASP A 125 -9.34 5.90 28.16
N SER A 126 -8.84 7.02 28.68
CA SER A 126 -9.66 7.96 29.44
C SER A 126 -10.77 8.59 28.59
N ALA A 127 -10.48 8.91 27.33
CA ALA A 127 -11.49 9.41 26.40
C ALA A 127 -12.63 8.40 26.18
N LEU A 128 -12.33 7.10 26.03
CA LEU A 128 -13.32 6.05 25.90
C LEU A 128 -14.19 5.95 27.17
N ASP A 129 -13.58 6.04 28.35
CA ASP A 129 -14.31 5.99 29.63
C ASP A 129 -15.28 7.19 29.76
N VAL A 130 -14.85 8.39 29.34
CA VAL A 130 -15.72 9.59 29.32
C VAL A 130 -16.87 9.46 28.33
N ILE A 131 -16.60 8.95 27.11
CA ILE A 131 -17.65 8.72 26.10
C ILE A 131 -18.66 7.69 26.61
N GLN A 132 -18.20 6.60 27.23
CA GLN A 132 -19.05 5.60 27.82
C GLN A 132 -19.93 6.21 28.92
N PHE A 133 -19.34 6.97 29.84
CA PHE A 133 -20.07 7.67 30.89
C PHE A 133 -21.14 8.62 30.32
N ALA A 134 -20.79 9.42 29.31
CA ALA A 134 -21.73 10.35 28.67
C ALA A 134 -22.89 9.60 28.01
N ASN A 135 -22.62 8.51 27.28
CA ASN A 135 -23.67 7.69 26.65
C ASN A 135 -24.60 7.05 27.69
N GLU A 136 -24.05 6.45 28.76
CA GLU A 136 -24.85 5.84 29.83
C GLU A 136 -25.71 6.88 30.59
N THR A 137 -25.17 8.10 30.78
CA THR A 137 -25.86 9.18 31.50
C THR A 137 -26.96 9.85 30.66
N PHE A 138 -26.71 10.07 29.37
CA PHE A 138 -27.61 10.86 28.52
C PHE A 138 -28.57 10.01 27.65
N GLN A 139 -28.29 8.73 27.39
CA GLN A 139 -29.14 7.87 26.54
C GLN A 139 -30.21 7.06 27.31
N ALA A 140 -30.24 7.14 28.66
CA ALA A 140 -31.04 6.25 29.50
C ALA A 140 -32.57 6.44 29.46
N ASP A 141 -33.13 7.36 28.66
CA ASP A 141 -34.56 7.68 28.74
C ASP A 141 -35.24 7.91 27.38
N GLU A 142 -35.33 6.88 26.54
CA GLU A 142 -36.23 6.89 25.37
C GLU A 142 -37.72 6.70 25.75
N ASN A 143 -38.02 6.31 27.00
CA ASN A 143 -39.38 6.00 27.45
C ASN A 143 -40.07 7.16 28.19
N ALA A 144 -39.36 8.23 28.53
CA ALA A 144 -39.96 9.41 29.12
C ALA A 144 -40.39 10.39 28.01
N ASP A 145 -41.69 10.43 27.73
CA ASP A 145 -42.42 11.42 26.90
C ASP A 145 -42.26 12.89 27.38
N THR A 146 -41.27 13.18 28.21
CA THR A 146 -41.02 14.49 28.79
C THR A 146 -40.04 15.24 27.90
N SER A 147 -40.50 16.34 27.31
CA SER A 147 -39.74 17.39 26.63
C SER A 147 -38.21 17.24 26.72
N ARG A 148 -37.58 16.72 25.66
CA ARG A 148 -36.11 16.61 25.56
C ARG A 148 -35.46 17.96 25.88
N ASN A 149 -34.55 17.97 26.84
CA ASN A 149 -33.83 19.17 27.23
C ASN A 149 -32.83 19.54 26.13
N VAL A 150 -32.96 20.73 25.54
CA VAL A 150 -32.12 21.22 24.45
C VAL A 150 -30.63 21.21 24.81
N VAL A 151 -30.28 21.45 26.08
CA VAL A 151 -28.88 21.42 26.55
C VAL A 151 -28.31 20.01 26.48
N ILE A 152 -29.09 19.00 26.87
CA ILE A 152 -28.68 17.60 26.80
C ILE A 152 -28.52 17.17 25.34
N ASP A 153 -29.46 17.55 24.46
CA ASP A 153 -29.36 17.27 23.03
C ASP A 153 -28.10 17.91 22.41
N CYS A 154 -27.74 19.13 22.84
CA CYS A 154 -26.49 19.77 22.43
C CYS A 154 -25.25 19.02 22.95
N LEU A 155 -25.23 18.59 24.21
CA LEU A 155 -24.10 17.83 24.78
C LEU A 155 -23.92 16.48 24.08
N VAL A 156 -25.01 15.74 23.84
CA VAL A 156 -24.97 14.46 23.11
C VAL A 156 -24.41 14.66 21.71
N ARG A 157 -24.83 15.74 21.02
CA ARG A 157 -24.29 16.09 19.70
C ARG A 157 -22.79 16.40 19.76
N GLU A 158 -22.34 17.21 20.72
CA GLU A 158 -20.92 17.55 20.88
C GLU A 158 -20.06 16.32 21.21
N VAL A 159 -20.55 15.43 22.08
CA VAL A 159 -19.87 14.16 22.37
C VAL A 159 -19.79 13.27 21.14
N ALA A 160 -20.85 13.21 20.32
CA ALA A 160 -20.83 12.46 19.05
C ALA A 160 -19.83 13.04 18.03
N GLU A 161 -19.77 14.37 17.89
CA GLU A 161 -18.79 15.08 17.05
C GLU A 161 -17.35 14.78 17.51
N MET A 162 -17.12 14.81 18.83
CA MET A 162 -15.82 14.54 19.42
C MET A 162 -15.42 13.05 19.29
N THR A 163 -16.39 12.14 19.36
CA THR A 163 -16.20 10.70 19.10
C THR A 163 -15.77 10.45 17.65
N SER A 164 -16.40 11.13 16.67
CA SER A 164 -15.96 11.08 15.26
C SER A 164 -14.54 11.60 15.09
N THR A 165 -14.21 12.71 15.75
CA THR A 165 -12.85 13.31 15.74
C THR A 165 -11.81 12.35 16.32
N MET A 166 -12.14 11.65 17.41
CA MET A 166 -11.28 10.62 17.99
C MET A 166 -11.03 9.47 17.02
N ARG A 167 -12.09 8.99 16.35
CA ARG A 167 -11.99 7.93 15.35
C ARG A 167 -11.05 8.32 14.21
N GLU A 168 -11.19 9.53 13.68
CA GLU A 168 -10.31 10.08 12.64
C GLU A 168 -8.86 10.16 13.11
N LYS A 169 -8.60 10.61 14.35
CA LYS A 169 -7.25 10.67 14.92
C LYS A 169 -6.62 9.28 15.07
N LEU A 170 -7.40 8.27 15.48
CA LEU A 170 -6.94 6.87 15.55
C LEU A 170 -6.60 6.32 14.15
N LEU A 171 -7.43 6.59 13.14
CA LEU A 171 -7.14 6.23 11.75
C LEU A 171 -5.90 6.96 11.21
N GLN A 172 -5.70 8.23 11.59
CA GLN A 172 -4.51 8.98 11.23
C GLN A 172 -3.25 8.34 11.82
N LYS A 173 -3.30 7.88 13.08
CA LYS A 173 -2.18 7.15 13.70
C LYS A 173 -1.81 5.89 12.93
N LEU A 174 -2.79 5.14 12.42
CA LEU A 174 -2.50 3.96 11.59
C LEU A 174 -1.72 4.30 10.31
N ARG A 175 -1.70 5.57 9.86
CA ARG A 175 -0.91 6.03 8.70
C ARG A 175 0.55 6.35 9.02
N GLU A 176 0.98 6.20 10.27
CA GLU A 176 2.35 6.45 10.74
C GLU A 176 3.17 5.16 10.82
N ASP A 177 4.47 5.26 11.08
CA ASP A 177 5.28 4.08 11.37
C ASP A 177 5.02 3.60 12.80
N LEU A 178 4.48 2.38 12.92
CA LEU A 178 3.98 1.84 14.17
C LEU A 178 4.47 0.40 14.38
N GLN A 179 4.85 0.11 15.62
CA GLN A 179 5.11 -1.25 16.07
C GLN A 179 3.80 -2.04 16.22
N LEU A 180 3.91 -3.36 16.10
CA LEU A 180 2.77 -4.29 16.20
C LEU A 180 1.90 -4.05 17.44
N ALA A 181 2.52 -3.89 18.62
CA ALA A 181 1.79 -3.70 19.87
C ALA A 181 0.93 -2.42 19.86
N LEU A 182 1.40 -1.35 19.22
CA LEU A 182 0.64 -0.11 19.08
C LEU A 182 -0.47 -0.25 18.05
N CYS A 183 -0.24 -0.93 16.92
CA CYS A 183 -1.30 -1.23 15.95
C CYS A 183 -2.45 -2.02 16.57
N VAL A 184 -2.14 -3.05 17.36
CA VAL A 184 -3.13 -3.86 18.10
C VAL A 184 -3.93 -2.97 19.06
N ARG A 185 -3.26 -2.09 19.82
CA ARG A 185 -3.93 -1.16 20.73
C ARG A 185 -4.86 -0.19 20.00
N VAL A 186 -4.39 0.44 18.92
CA VAL A 186 -5.19 1.39 18.13
C VAL A 186 -6.42 0.72 17.53
N VAL A 187 -6.27 -0.48 16.96
CA VAL A 187 -7.42 -1.25 16.45
C VAL A 187 -8.35 -1.68 17.58
N GLY A 188 -7.81 -2.00 18.76
CA GLY A 188 -8.60 -2.24 19.96
C GLY A 188 -9.42 -1.01 20.40
N TYR A 189 -8.83 0.19 20.32
CA TYR A 189 -9.56 1.45 20.57
C TYR A 189 -10.65 1.70 19.53
N LEU A 190 -10.38 1.46 18.24
CA LEU A 190 -11.40 1.57 17.18
C LEU A 190 -12.58 0.65 17.44
N ARG A 191 -12.32 -0.63 17.76
CA ARG A 191 -13.38 -1.59 18.12
C ARG A 191 -14.21 -1.12 19.32
N ARG A 192 -13.55 -0.65 20.40
CA ARG A 192 -14.26 -0.13 21.59
C ARG A 192 -15.06 1.13 21.29
N LEU A 193 -14.51 2.04 20.49
CA LEU A 193 -15.15 3.30 20.12
C LEU A 193 -16.38 3.05 19.25
N ASP A 194 -16.26 2.19 18.24
CA ASP A 194 -17.36 1.89 17.32
C ASP A 194 -18.53 1.18 18.05
N VAL A 195 -18.25 0.35 19.08
CA VAL A 195 -19.30 -0.23 19.95
C VAL A 195 -20.11 0.84 20.68
N LEU A 196 -19.48 1.94 21.07
CA LEU A 196 -20.12 3.05 21.78
C LEU A 196 -20.94 3.96 20.84
N VAL A 197 -20.69 3.91 19.53
CA VAL A 197 -21.35 4.74 18.52
C VAL A 197 -22.58 4.05 17.92
N GLU A 198 -22.50 2.74 17.67
CA GLU A 198 -23.60 2.01 17.05
C GLU A 198 -24.75 1.77 18.03
N LYS A 199 -25.97 2.21 17.65
CA LYS A 199 -27.19 2.07 18.47
C LYS A 199 -27.58 0.62 18.77
N ASP A 200 -27.10 -0.34 17.98
CA ASP A 200 -27.30 -1.78 18.17
C ASP A 200 -26.19 -2.44 19.06
N GLY A 201 -25.26 -1.64 19.60
CA GLY A 201 -24.25 -2.05 20.58
C GLY A 201 -23.32 -3.16 20.10
N VAL A 202 -23.02 -4.11 21.01
CA VAL A 202 -22.07 -5.23 20.83
C VAL A 202 -22.43 -6.14 19.64
N ALA A 203 -23.69 -6.16 19.18
CA ALA A 203 -24.14 -7.04 18.10
C ALA A 203 -23.65 -6.58 16.71
N ALA A 204 -23.57 -5.26 16.47
CA ALA A 204 -23.20 -4.71 15.17
C ALA A 204 -21.67 -4.70 14.95
N VAL A 205 -20.87 -4.44 15.98
CA VAL A 205 -19.39 -4.59 15.94
C VAL A 205 -18.95 -6.05 15.84
N ARG A 206 -19.79 -7.01 16.26
CA ARG A 206 -19.55 -8.45 16.03
C ARG A 206 -20.07 -8.94 14.68
N SER A 207 -20.60 -8.05 13.85
CA SER A 207 -21.01 -8.38 12.49
C SER A 207 -19.79 -8.66 11.61
N LEU A 208 -19.93 -9.65 10.73
CA LEU A 208 -18.93 -9.95 9.70
C LEU A 208 -18.68 -8.74 8.78
N GLU A 209 -19.67 -7.88 8.59
CA GLU A 209 -19.57 -6.68 7.76
C GLU A 209 -18.70 -5.60 8.40
N TYR A 210 -18.81 -5.41 9.73
CA TYR A 210 -17.96 -4.49 10.48
C TYR A 210 -16.49 -4.88 10.41
N GLU A 211 -16.16 -6.15 10.72
CA GLU A 211 -14.77 -6.61 10.67
C GLU A 211 -14.21 -6.52 9.25
N LYS A 212 -15.04 -6.77 8.22
CA LYS A 212 -14.63 -6.55 6.82
C LYS A 212 -14.30 -5.07 6.55
N GLN A 213 -15.15 -4.13 6.98
CA GLN A 213 -14.91 -2.70 6.81
C GLN A 213 -13.64 -2.26 7.55
N LEU A 214 -13.46 -2.70 8.80
CA LEU A 214 -12.28 -2.37 9.61
C LEU A 214 -10.99 -2.89 8.97
N LYS A 215 -11.00 -4.11 8.40
CA LYS A 215 -9.88 -4.67 7.63
C LYS A 215 -9.55 -3.79 6.41
N GLU A 216 -10.56 -3.34 5.67
CA GLU A 216 -10.38 -2.47 4.51
C GLU A 216 -9.83 -1.08 4.91
N GLU A 217 -10.37 -0.47 5.96
CA GLU A 217 -9.91 0.81 6.51
C GLU A 217 -8.47 0.72 7.05
N PHE A 218 -8.13 -0.36 7.75
CA PHE A 218 -6.77 -0.63 8.21
C PHE A 218 -5.80 -0.70 7.03
N LEU A 219 -6.11 -1.52 6.02
CA LEU A 219 -5.28 -1.66 4.82
C LEU A 219 -5.14 -0.33 4.07
N ALA A 220 -6.21 0.45 3.97
CA ALA A 220 -6.20 1.77 3.35
C ALA A 220 -5.28 2.75 4.09
N CYS A 221 -5.38 2.82 5.43
CA CYS A 221 -4.53 3.70 6.24
C CYS A 221 -3.06 3.30 6.15
N ARG A 222 -2.74 2.02 6.30
CA ARG A 222 -1.38 1.52 6.17
C ARG A 222 -0.82 1.67 4.75
N ASN A 223 -1.66 1.65 3.70
CA ASN A 223 -1.21 1.96 2.34
C ASN A 223 -0.72 3.39 2.16
N VAL A 224 -1.28 4.35 2.90
CA VAL A 224 -0.78 5.74 2.90
C VAL A 224 0.64 5.79 3.47
N TRP A 225 0.88 5.06 4.57
CA TRP A 225 2.22 4.88 5.13
C TRP A 225 3.19 4.22 4.14
N LEU A 226 2.81 3.08 3.55
CA LEU A 226 3.64 2.36 2.58
C LEU A 226 4.00 3.21 1.35
N SER A 227 3.10 4.12 0.96
CA SER A 227 3.31 5.05 -0.14
C SER A 227 4.23 6.21 0.24
N SER A 228 4.19 6.67 1.50
CA SER A 228 5.06 7.74 1.98
C SER A 228 6.53 7.30 1.99
N LEU A 229 6.80 6.04 2.34
CA LEU A 229 8.15 5.45 2.34
C LEU A 229 8.83 5.49 0.97
N SER A 230 8.05 5.45 -0.12
CA SER A 230 8.60 5.45 -1.49
C SER A 230 8.70 6.84 -2.12
N ARG A 231 8.20 7.89 -1.46
CA ARG A 231 8.15 9.25 -2.03
C ARG A 231 9.53 9.92 -2.13
N GLY A 232 10.49 9.50 -1.31
CA GLY A 232 11.85 10.06 -1.27
C GLY A 232 12.86 9.38 -2.20
N ILE A 233 12.48 8.33 -2.93
CA ILE A 233 13.42 7.54 -3.73
C ILE A 233 13.69 8.26 -5.06
N SER A 234 14.96 8.59 -5.32
CA SER A 234 15.37 9.22 -6.59
C SER A 234 15.28 8.24 -7.75
N SER A 235 14.64 8.65 -8.84
CA SER A 235 14.53 7.84 -10.07
C SER A 235 15.66 8.13 -11.08
N SER A 236 16.74 8.81 -10.68
CA SER A 236 17.83 9.19 -11.60
C SER A 236 18.61 7.99 -12.11
N ASP A 237 18.92 7.03 -11.23
CA ASP A 237 19.61 5.79 -11.58
C ASP A 237 18.63 4.62 -11.47
N PRO A 238 18.25 3.96 -12.59
CA PRO A 238 17.34 2.82 -12.59
C PRO A 238 17.79 1.68 -11.67
N TYR A 239 19.09 1.39 -11.59
CA TYR A 239 19.61 0.30 -10.75
C TYR A 239 19.39 0.61 -9.26
N GLN A 240 19.89 1.76 -8.80
CA GLN A 240 19.73 2.19 -7.40
C GLN A 240 18.26 2.36 -7.02
N TYR A 241 17.43 2.87 -7.94
CA TYR A 241 16.00 3.01 -7.72
C TYR A 241 15.33 1.65 -7.45
N ILE A 242 15.61 0.62 -8.26
CA ILE A 242 15.03 -0.71 -8.08
C ILE A 242 15.49 -1.33 -6.74
N ILE A 243 16.79 -1.26 -6.43
CA ILE A 243 17.33 -1.83 -5.18
C ILE A 243 16.68 -1.17 -3.95
N GLN A 244 16.61 0.16 -3.93
CA GLN A 244 15.98 0.89 -2.81
C GLN A 244 14.48 0.56 -2.68
N VAL A 245 13.77 0.44 -3.80
CA VAL A 245 12.35 0.02 -3.79
C VAL A 245 12.22 -1.40 -3.22
N ILE A 246 13.07 -2.35 -3.63
CA ILE A 246 13.04 -3.72 -3.11
C ILE A 246 13.26 -3.73 -1.60
N ASP A 247 14.29 -3.06 -1.10
CA ASP A 247 14.62 -3.07 0.33
C ASP A 247 13.51 -2.46 1.19
N ILE A 248 12.95 -1.32 0.77
CA ILE A 248 11.85 -0.66 1.49
C ILE A 248 10.59 -1.53 1.45
N LYS A 249 10.20 -2.05 0.28
CA LYS A 249 8.97 -2.83 0.12
C LYS A 249 9.08 -4.19 0.82
N ARG A 250 10.24 -4.86 0.81
CA ARG A 250 10.46 -6.13 1.52
C ARG A 250 10.11 -6.03 3.00
N THR A 251 10.74 -5.10 3.71
CA THR A 251 10.55 -4.95 5.15
C THR A 251 9.13 -4.46 5.47
N SER A 252 8.69 -3.39 4.78
CA SER A 252 7.41 -2.77 5.08
C SER A 252 6.20 -3.66 4.74
N TRP A 253 6.26 -4.49 3.69
CA TRP A 253 5.20 -5.45 3.38
C TRP A 253 5.18 -6.62 4.34
N PHE A 254 6.35 -7.11 4.76
CA PHE A 254 6.44 -8.16 5.75
C PHE A 254 5.80 -7.72 7.07
N ASP A 255 6.16 -6.52 7.54
CA ASP A 255 5.59 -5.93 8.76
C ASP A 255 4.09 -5.74 8.63
N MET A 256 3.62 -5.22 7.49
CA MET A 256 2.20 -5.05 7.21
C MET A 256 1.41 -6.37 7.25
N ILE A 257 1.88 -7.41 6.57
CA ILE A 257 1.22 -8.72 6.55
C ILE A 257 1.22 -9.35 7.95
N THR A 258 2.32 -9.21 8.67
CA THR A 258 2.45 -9.73 10.04
C THR A 258 1.51 -8.98 10.99
N GLN A 259 1.43 -7.65 10.88
CA GLN A 259 0.51 -6.81 11.65
C GLN A 259 -0.94 -7.17 11.37
N TYR A 260 -1.32 -7.26 10.10
CA TYR A 260 -2.66 -7.65 9.70
C TYR A 260 -3.01 -9.04 10.25
N SER A 261 -2.13 -10.02 10.06
CA SER A 261 -2.37 -11.41 10.49
C SER A 261 -2.47 -11.54 12.01
N ALA A 262 -1.70 -10.75 12.77
CA ALA A 262 -1.79 -10.74 14.23
C ALA A 262 -3.09 -10.09 14.74
N ILE A 263 -3.62 -9.09 14.03
CA ILE A 263 -4.81 -8.31 14.44
C ILE A 263 -6.12 -8.99 14.02
N PHE A 264 -6.12 -9.61 12.84
CA PHE A 264 -7.32 -10.15 12.18
C PHE A 264 -7.26 -11.65 11.88
N GLY A 265 -6.09 -12.28 11.98
CA GLY A 265 -5.87 -13.66 11.53
C GLY A 265 -6.35 -14.74 12.50
N SER A 266 -6.82 -14.38 13.71
CA SER A 266 -7.29 -15.35 14.71
C SER A 266 -8.65 -16.00 14.38
N GLU A 267 -9.37 -15.55 13.36
CA GLU A 267 -10.75 -15.98 13.07
C GLU A 267 -10.91 -16.89 11.85
N ASN A 268 -9.82 -17.20 11.12
CA ASN A 268 -9.90 -18.09 9.94
C ASN A 268 -9.88 -19.56 10.35
N VAL A 269 -10.99 -20.04 10.92
CA VAL A 269 -11.23 -21.41 11.42
C VAL A 269 -11.04 -22.50 10.33
N ASP A 270 -11.05 -22.13 9.04
CA ASP A 270 -11.04 -23.08 7.91
C ASP A 270 -9.76 -23.11 7.07
N GLY A 271 -8.69 -22.41 7.46
CA GLY A 271 -7.47 -22.32 6.63
C GLY A 271 -7.69 -21.61 5.27
N LYS A 272 -8.84 -20.96 5.09
CA LYS A 272 -9.12 -20.09 3.94
C LYS A 272 -8.42 -18.75 4.12
N VAL A 273 -7.79 -18.27 3.05
CA VAL A 273 -7.05 -17.01 3.07
C VAL A 273 -8.02 -15.82 3.11
N ASP A 274 -7.73 -14.83 3.95
CA ASP A 274 -8.59 -13.66 4.15
C ASP A 274 -8.68 -12.81 2.86
N PRO A 275 -9.88 -12.67 2.23
CA PRO A 275 -10.01 -12.04 0.92
C PRO A 275 -9.47 -10.59 0.81
N PRO A 276 -9.64 -9.69 1.80
CA PRO A 276 -9.08 -8.34 1.75
C PRO A 276 -7.54 -8.36 1.69
N LEU A 277 -6.89 -9.20 2.50
CA LEU A 277 -5.44 -9.36 2.49
C LEU A 277 -4.94 -9.92 1.16
N CYS A 278 -5.62 -10.93 0.61
CA CYS A 278 -5.31 -11.48 -0.71
C CYS A 278 -5.34 -10.38 -1.79
N ARG A 279 -6.45 -9.62 -1.84
CA ARG A 279 -6.62 -8.56 -2.83
C ARG A 279 -5.52 -7.51 -2.69
N TRP A 280 -5.22 -7.11 -1.47
CA TRP A 280 -4.15 -6.17 -1.18
C TRP A 280 -2.79 -6.71 -1.64
N ALA A 281 -2.45 -7.94 -1.29
CA ALA A 281 -1.18 -8.57 -1.65
C ALA A 281 -1.02 -8.68 -3.17
N THR A 282 -2.04 -9.19 -3.88
CA THR A 282 -2.02 -9.31 -5.34
C THR A 282 -1.87 -7.94 -6.01
N THR A 283 -2.62 -6.93 -5.57
CA THR A 283 -2.54 -5.58 -6.13
C THR A 283 -1.16 -4.96 -5.92
N THR A 284 -0.59 -5.13 -4.73
CA THR A 284 0.68 -4.52 -4.37
C THR A 284 1.85 -5.20 -5.09
N VAL A 285 1.82 -6.53 -5.21
CA VAL A 285 2.77 -7.30 -6.04
C VAL A 285 2.67 -6.88 -7.51
N ALA A 286 1.46 -6.73 -8.07
CA ALA A 286 1.28 -6.27 -9.44
C ALA A 286 1.87 -4.87 -9.67
N ASN A 287 1.68 -3.95 -8.72
CA ASN A 287 2.29 -2.62 -8.77
C ASN A 287 3.83 -2.67 -8.75
N PHE A 288 4.42 -3.53 -7.92
CA PHE A 288 5.88 -3.73 -7.90
C PHE A 288 6.39 -4.31 -9.21
N ILE A 289 5.71 -5.31 -9.76
CA ILE A 289 6.05 -5.89 -11.08
C ILE A 289 5.99 -4.81 -12.16
N HIS A 290 4.98 -3.93 -12.14
CA HIS A 290 4.89 -2.83 -13.10
C HIS A 290 6.06 -1.84 -12.98
N ILE A 291 6.51 -1.55 -11.76
CA ILE A 291 7.71 -0.73 -11.53
C ILE A 291 8.94 -1.42 -12.14
N LEU A 292 9.11 -2.73 -11.88
CA LEU A 292 10.22 -3.51 -12.41
C LEU A 292 10.21 -3.55 -13.94
N MET A 293 9.05 -3.83 -14.56
CA MET A 293 8.88 -3.85 -16.02
C MET A 293 9.21 -2.50 -16.68
N LYS A 294 9.03 -1.38 -15.98
CA LYS A 294 9.33 -0.04 -16.49
C LYS A 294 10.81 0.33 -16.37
N GLN A 295 11.51 -0.18 -15.36
CA GLN A 295 12.87 0.24 -15.03
C GLN A 295 13.94 -0.76 -15.50
N LEU A 296 13.64 -2.06 -15.47
CA LEU A 296 14.56 -3.12 -15.88
C LEU A 296 15.06 -2.96 -17.34
N PRO A 297 14.22 -2.57 -18.33
CA PRO A 297 14.67 -2.37 -19.71
C PRO A 297 15.71 -1.27 -19.93
N LYS A 298 15.98 -0.43 -18.90
CA LYS A 298 16.97 0.65 -18.96
C LYS A 298 18.35 0.23 -18.46
N ILE A 299 18.48 -1.03 -18.04
CA ILE A 299 19.71 -1.58 -17.46
C ILE A 299 20.24 -2.63 -18.41
N ASP A 300 21.42 -2.35 -18.96
CA ASP A 300 22.06 -3.21 -19.96
C ASP A 300 23.20 -4.04 -19.35
N ASP A 301 23.64 -3.69 -18.14
CA ASP A 301 24.73 -4.36 -17.43
C ASP A 301 24.27 -5.67 -16.77
N PHE A 302 24.86 -6.80 -17.17
CA PHE A 302 24.48 -8.13 -16.69
C PHE A 302 24.79 -8.34 -15.21
N SER A 303 25.81 -7.68 -14.66
CA SER A 303 26.13 -7.75 -13.22
C SER A 303 25.04 -7.10 -12.36
N SER A 304 24.54 -5.95 -12.81
CA SER A 304 23.44 -5.22 -12.22
C SER A 304 22.12 -6.00 -12.33
N ILE A 305 21.84 -6.59 -13.50
CA ILE A 305 20.66 -7.44 -13.71
C ILE A 305 20.70 -8.65 -12.78
N ALA A 306 21.84 -9.33 -12.66
CA ALA A 306 22.01 -10.48 -11.79
C ALA A 306 21.75 -10.12 -10.32
N THR A 307 22.29 -8.99 -9.87
CA THR A 307 22.07 -8.47 -8.51
C THR A 307 20.60 -8.15 -8.27
N ILE A 308 19.93 -7.47 -9.20
CA ILE A 308 18.50 -7.16 -9.09
C ILE A 308 17.67 -8.44 -9.07
N LEU A 309 17.98 -9.43 -9.92
CA LEU A 309 17.30 -10.72 -9.94
C LEU A 309 17.43 -11.43 -8.59
N GLU A 310 18.64 -11.53 -8.04
CA GLU A 310 18.89 -12.14 -6.73
C GLU A 310 18.10 -11.44 -5.62
N GLN A 311 18.15 -10.10 -5.55
CA GLN A 311 17.41 -9.33 -4.55
C GLN A 311 15.89 -9.46 -4.73
N SER A 312 15.39 -9.51 -5.98
CA SER A 312 13.97 -9.71 -6.27
C SER A 312 13.49 -11.11 -5.88
N LEU A 313 14.30 -12.14 -6.12
CA LEU A 313 14.00 -13.51 -5.72
C LEU A 313 14.05 -13.67 -4.20
N PHE A 314 15.02 -13.04 -3.53
CA PHE A 314 15.09 -12.99 -2.08
C PHE A 314 13.86 -12.28 -1.50
N PHE A 315 13.44 -11.16 -2.08
CA PHE A 315 12.22 -10.45 -1.70
C PHE A 315 10.98 -11.35 -1.83
N GLY A 316 10.75 -11.96 -3.00
CA GLY A 316 9.63 -12.88 -3.20
C GLY A 316 9.67 -14.08 -2.26
N GLY A 317 10.85 -14.66 -2.01
CA GLY A 317 11.02 -15.79 -1.09
C GLY A 317 10.80 -15.41 0.37
N SER A 318 11.20 -14.21 0.78
CA SER A 318 10.98 -13.70 2.14
C SER A 318 9.49 -13.53 2.45
N LEU A 319 8.72 -13.03 1.48
CA LEU A 319 7.27 -12.91 1.59
C LEU A 319 6.53 -14.24 1.38
N GLY A 320 7.14 -15.21 0.69
CA GLY A 320 6.60 -16.56 0.60
C GLY A 320 6.39 -17.23 1.97
N ARG A 321 7.19 -16.86 2.98
CA ARG A 321 7.03 -17.33 4.37
C ARG A 321 5.72 -16.88 5.03
N VAL A 322 5.17 -15.76 4.57
CA VAL A 322 3.88 -15.21 5.03
C VAL A 322 2.76 -15.41 4.00
N GLY A 323 2.97 -16.34 3.05
CA GLY A 323 1.96 -16.76 2.07
C GLY A 323 1.91 -15.96 0.77
N VAL A 324 2.88 -15.06 0.51
CA VAL A 324 2.93 -14.23 -0.71
C VAL A 324 4.22 -14.53 -1.48
N ASP A 325 4.22 -15.59 -2.30
CA ASP A 325 5.34 -15.94 -3.19
C ASP A 325 5.02 -15.56 -4.65
N PHE A 326 5.85 -14.70 -5.23
CA PHE A 326 5.72 -14.24 -6.61
C PHE A 326 7.00 -14.45 -7.44
N ARG A 327 7.92 -15.29 -6.95
CA ARG A 327 9.20 -15.57 -7.63
C ARG A 327 9.01 -16.13 -9.04
N ALA A 328 8.04 -17.02 -9.22
CA ALA A 328 7.73 -17.61 -10.52
C ALA A 328 7.42 -16.56 -11.58
N VAL A 329 6.71 -15.50 -11.20
CA VAL A 329 6.34 -14.41 -12.10
C VAL A 329 7.54 -13.50 -12.39
N LEU A 330 8.39 -13.24 -11.39
CA LEU A 330 9.60 -12.43 -11.57
C LEU A 330 10.53 -13.03 -12.62
N VAL A 331 10.82 -14.33 -12.52
CA VAL A 331 11.77 -15.00 -13.42
C VAL A 331 11.41 -14.79 -14.88
N VAL A 332 10.13 -14.90 -15.26
CA VAL A 332 9.66 -14.72 -16.64
C VAL A 332 10.05 -13.35 -17.23
N TYR A 333 10.04 -12.28 -16.42
CA TYR A 333 10.40 -10.95 -16.90
C TYR A 333 11.91 -10.76 -17.06
N PHE A 334 12.71 -11.28 -16.13
CA PHE A 334 14.17 -11.26 -16.28
C PHE A 334 14.60 -12.12 -17.46
N GLU A 335 13.95 -13.26 -17.67
CA GLU A 335 14.18 -14.11 -18.82
C GLU A 335 13.98 -13.36 -20.14
N ASP A 336 12.88 -12.63 -20.27
CA ASP A 336 12.57 -11.88 -21.49
C ASP A 336 13.59 -10.75 -21.72
N HIS A 337 13.94 -10.00 -20.67
CA HIS A 337 14.94 -8.93 -20.76
C HIS A 337 16.33 -9.44 -21.16
N VAL A 338 16.83 -10.48 -20.49
CA VAL A 338 18.13 -11.11 -20.80
C VAL A 338 18.14 -11.67 -22.22
N LEU A 339 17.07 -12.33 -22.65
CA LEU A 339 16.98 -12.85 -24.01
C LEU A 339 16.99 -11.73 -25.04
N ASN A 340 16.28 -10.64 -24.81
CA ASN A 340 16.22 -9.50 -25.72
C ASN A 340 17.59 -8.80 -25.85
N LEU A 341 18.28 -8.56 -24.72
CA LEU A 341 19.64 -8.00 -24.72
C LEU A 341 20.61 -8.89 -25.50
N MET A 342 20.66 -10.19 -25.18
CA MET A 342 21.56 -11.12 -25.88
C MET A 342 21.27 -11.22 -27.37
N THR A 343 19.98 -11.23 -27.74
CA THR A 343 19.59 -11.26 -29.14
C THR A 343 20.04 -10.00 -29.87
N GLU A 344 19.95 -8.81 -29.24
CA GLU A 344 20.40 -7.57 -29.86
C GLU A 344 21.93 -7.49 -29.95
N TYR A 345 22.67 -7.96 -28.94
CA TYR A 345 24.13 -8.10 -29.03
C TYR A 345 24.55 -8.96 -30.23
N TRP A 346 23.92 -10.12 -30.40
CA TRP A 346 24.26 -11.03 -31.51
C TRP A 346 23.82 -10.49 -32.87
N ARG A 347 22.68 -9.81 -32.97
CA ARG A 347 22.29 -9.10 -34.20
C ARG A 347 23.27 -7.99 -34.55
N SER A 348 23.71 -7.22 -33.56
CA SER A 348 24.69 -6.16 -33.76
C SER A 348 26.02 -6.71 -34.26
N ALA A 349 26.49 -7.83 -33.68
CA ALA A 349 27.68 -8.53 -34.14
C ALA A 349 27.56 -8.98 -35.61
N CYS A 350 26.39 -9.49 -36.01
CA CYS A 350 26.13 -9.89 -37.40
C CYS A 350 26.12 -8.68 -38.35
N ARG A 351 25.55 -7.54 -37.94
CA ARG A 351 25.55 -6.29 -38.73
C ARG A 351 26.97 -5.75 -38.93
N GLU A 352 27.75 -5.69 -37.86
CA GLU A 352 29.15 -5.24 -37.91
C GLU A 352 30.00 -6.15 -38.79
N PHE A 353 29.81 -7.48 -38.69
CA PHE A 353 30.45 -8.44 -39.59
C PHE A 353 30.06 -8.21 -41.05
N GLN A 354 28.77 -8.01 -41.33
CA GLN A 354 28.27 -7.75 -42.69
C GLN A 354 28.85 -6.45 -43.27
N GLU A 355 28.87 -5.37 -42.50
CA GLU A 355 29.46 -4.08 -42.91
C GLU A 355 30.96 -4.23 -43.23
N ASN A 356 31.70 -4.91 -42.35
CA ASN A 356 33.12 -5.15 -42.55
C ASN A 356 33.41 -6.09 -43.75
N LEU A 357 32.55 -7.08 -44.00
CA LEU A 357 32.65 -7.95 -45.18
C LEU A 357 32.34 -7.18 -46.47
N ASN A 358 31.28 -6.37 -46.48
CA ASN A 358 30.87 -5.55 -47.64
C ASN A 358 31.92 -4.51 -48.05
N ALA A 359 32.78 -4.06 -47.13
CA ALA A 359 33.91 -3.20 -47.44
C ALA A 359 34.93 -3.85 -48.42
N HIS A 360 34.90 -5.17 -48.57
CA HIS A 360 35.73 -5.93 -49.53
C HIS A 360 35.06 -6.15 -50.90
N SER A 361 33.84 -5.64 -51.10
CA SER A 361 33.06 -5.84 -52.33
C SER A 361 33.75 -5.32 -53.59
N LEU A 362 33.64 -6.06 -54.69
CA LEU A 362 34.20 -5.74 -56.01
C LEU A 362 33.37 -4.67 -56.74
N THR A 363 32.08 -4.52 -56.38
CA THR A 363 31.13 -3.58 -57.01
C THR A 363 31.27 -2.14 -56.49
N ALA A 364 31.88 -1.93 -55.32
CA ALA A 364 32.10 -0.62 -54.70
C ALA A 364 33.06 0.30 -55.49
N SER A 365 33.64 -0.18 -56.59
CA SER A 365 34.65 0.53 -57.39
C SER A 365 34.10 1.37 -58.56
N SER A 366 32.79 1.62 -58.63
CA SER A 366 32.17 2.29 -59.81
C SER A 366 31.42 3.60 -59.54
N GLY A 367 31.57 4.29 -58.40
CA GLY A 367 30.81 5.55 -58.23
C GLY A 367 31.15 6.54 -57.13
N SER A 368 32.07 6.30 -56.20
CA SER A 368 32.41 7.32 -55.19
C SER A 368 33.88 7.33 -54.82
N SER A 369 34.50 8.51 -54.93
CA SER A 369 35.90 8.79 -54.53
C SER A 369 36.12 8.79 -53.01
N PHE A 370 35.31 8.03 -52.26
CA PHE A 370 35.44 7.84 -50.81
C PHE A 370 35.24 6.36 -50.45
N SER A 371 35.91 5.46 -51.18
CA SER A 371 36.01 4.06 -50.79
C SER A 371 36.65 3.98 -49.40
N ALA A 372 35.83 3.75 -48.37
CA ALA A 372 36.31 3.39 -47.05
C ALA A 372 37.11 2.08 -47.19
N SER A 373 38.44 2.20 -47.22
CA SER A 373 39.31 1.04 -47.11
C SER A 373 38.91 0.28 -45.85
N SER A 374 38.54 -1.00 -46.00
CA SER A 374 38.31 -1.89 -44.87
C SER A 374 39.49 -1.78 -43.89
N LYS A 375 39.23 -1.51 -42.61
CA LYS A 375 40.30 -1.49 -41.58
C LYS A 375 40.81 -2.91 -41.30
N THR A 376 39.98 -3.92 -41.52
CA THR A 376 40.25 -5.33 -41.19
C THR A 376 40.27 -6.19 -42.46
N PRO A 377 41.39 -6.86 -42.79
CA PRO A 377 41.47 -7.75 -43.93
C PRO A 377 40.77 -9.09 -43.66
N ILE A 378 40.18 -9.71 -44.69
CA ILE A 378 39.60 -11.07 -44.61
C ILE A 378 40.68 -12.10 -44.22
N VAL A 379 41.85 -12.00 -44.86
CA VAL A 379 43.03 -12.87 -44.62
C VAL A 379 44.29 -12.01 -44.58
N ILE A 380 45.16 -12.27 -43.59
CA ILE A 380 46.46 -11.59 -43.46
C ILE A 380 47.37 -11.94 -44.65
N ALA A 381 48.10 -10.95 -45.18
CA ALA A 381 48.93 -11.09 -46.38
C ALA A 381 49.99 -12.21 -46.29
N SER A 382 50.52 -12.50 -45.11
CA SER A 382 51.49 -13.58 -44.88
C SER A 382 50.93 -14.97 -45.23
N TYR A 383 49.61 -15.16 -45.16
CA TYR A 383 48.93 -16.42 -45.50
C TYR A 383 48.54 -16.53 -46.99
N ARG A 384 48.52 -15.41 -47.73
CA ARG A 384 48.24 -15.43 -49.18
C ARG A 384 49.42 -15.96 -49.99
N SER A 385 50.64 -15.88 -49.45
CA SER A 385 51.89 -16.21 -50.16
C SER A 385 52.24 -17.71 -50.16
N SER A 386 51.46 -18.57 -49.51
CA SER A 386 51.72 -20.02 -49.46
C SER A 386 51.23 -20.79 -50.70
N ALA A 387 50.57 -20.13 -51.67
CA ALA A 387 49.95 -20.78 -52.83
C ALA A 387 50.90 -21.09 -54.00
N THR A 388 52.19 -20.76 -53.92
CA THR A 388 53.16 -21.03 -55.00
C THR A 388 53.93 -22.35 -54.84
N GLY A 389 53.60 -23.18 -53.84
CA GLY A 389 54.17 -24.51 -53.66
C GLY A 389 53.10 -25.60 -53.66
N SER A 390 53.16 -26.47 -54.67
CA SER A 390 52.37 -27.71 -54.86
C SER A 390 51.71 -28.28 -53.58
N GLY A 391 50.38 -28.16 -53.49
CA GLY A 391 49.54 -28.80 -52.48
C GLY A 391 48.45 -27.87 -51.96
N SER A 392 47.21 -28.03 -52.46
CA SER A 392 46.03 -27.25 -52.11
C SER A 392 45.47 -27.53 -50.71
N ASN A 393 46.32 -27.70 -49.70
CA ASN A 393 45.90 -27.87 -48.32
C ASN A 393 46.32 -26.62 -47.55
N PHE A 394 45.35 -25.78 -47.17
CA PHE A 394 45.51 -24.88 -46.03
C PHE A 394 45.78 -25.77 -44.82
N ALA A 395 47.06 -26.04 -44.53
CA ALA A 395 47.49 -26.91 -43.45
C ALA A 395 47.32 -26.21 -42.09
N PHE A 396 46.08 -25.96 -41.70
CA PHE A 396 45.76 -25.87 -40.28
C PHE A 396 45.80 -27.30 -39.77
N ALA A 397 46.78 -27.61 -38.91
CA ALA A 397 46.78 -28.88 -38.19
C ALA A 397 45.44 -28.97 -37.44
N SER A 398 44.51 -29.77 -37.98
CA SER A 398 43.20 -29.97 -37.40
C SER A 398 43.39 -30.39 -35.96
N ARG A 399 42.70 -29.72 -35.04
CA ARG A 399 42.72 -30.15 -33.65
C ARG A 399 42.16 -31.59 -33.62
N PRO A 400 42.83 -32.56 -32.98
CA PRO A 400 42.25 -33.89 -32.86
C PRO A 400 40.89 -33.76 -32.18
N ALA A 401 39.86 -34.38 -32.77
CA ALA A 401 38.51 -34.40 -32.24
C ALA A 401 38.58 -34.79 -30.76
N ALA A 402 38.14 -33.89 -29.88
CA ALA A 402 38.32 -34.02 -28.45
C ALA A 402 37.62 -35.29 -27.94
N THR A 403 38.39 -36.24 -27.42
CA THR A 403 37.91 -37.20 -26.45
C THR A 403 37.67 -36.44 -25.14
N PHE A 404 36.44 -36.51 -24.61
CA PHE A 404 35.98 -35.89 -23.36
C PHE A 404 36.77 -36.35 -22.11
N SER A 405 38.02 -35.93 -21.97
CA SER A 405 38.83 -36.17 -20.77
C SER A 405 39.52 -34.87 -20.33
N ASP A 406 38.96 -34.24 -19.30
CA ASP A 406 39.50 -33.38 -18.22
C ASP A 406 40.67 -32.39 -18.47
N GLY A 407 41.08 -32.14 -19.71
CA GLY A 407 42.22 -31.30 -20.06
C GLY A 407 42.08 -30.63 -21.42
N GLU A 408 40.89 -30.14 -21.77
CA GLU A 408 40.69 -29.43 -23.03
C GLU A 408 41.35 -28.03 -22.98
N ASP A 409 42.24 -27.77 -23.94
CA ASP A 409 42.80 -26.44 -24.17
C ASP A 409 41.72 -25.54 -24.78
N TYR A 410 40.97 -24.79 -23.96
CA TYR A 410 39.84 -23.97 -24.43
C TYR A 410 40.26 -22.65 -25.09
N SER A 411 41.52 -22.55 -25.51
CA SER A 411 42.01 -21.40 -26.26
C SER A 411 41.30 -21.30 -27.62
N PRO A 412 41.04 -20.07 -28.11
CA PRO A 412 40.50 -19.86 -29.45
C PRO A 412 41.35 -20.57 -30.51
N PRO A 413 40.75 -21.15 -31.56
CA PRO A 413 41.49 -21.81 -32.63
C PRO A 413 42.58 -20.92 -33.22
N ARG A 414 43.82 -21.40 -33.29
CA ARG A 414 44.98 -20.60 -33.77
C ARG A 414 44.80 -20.14 -35.21
N CYS A 415 43.99 -20.84 -36.00
CA CYS A 415 43.63 -20.46 -37.36
C CYS A 415 42.91 -19.10 -37.43
N LEU A 416 42.17 -18.69 -36.39
CA LEU A 416 41.50 -17.38 -36.35
C LEU A 416 42.48 -16.21 -36.41
N MET A 417 43.74 -16.38 -35.98
CA MET A 417 44.77 -15.34 -36.12
C MET A 417 45.05 -14.98 -37.59
N SER A 418 44.77 -15.88 -38.53
CA SER A 418 44.92 -15.62 -39.96
C SER A 418 43.71 -14.94 -40.61
N PHE A 419 42.56 -14.92 -39.91
CA PHE A 419 41.29 -14.34 -40.36
C PHE A 419 40.78 -13.27 -39.37
N PRO A 420 41.28 -12.03 -39.45
CA PRO A 420 40.91 -10.95 -38.52
C PRO A 420 39.41 -10.68 -38.40
N LEU A 421 38.65 -10.76 -39.49
CA LEU A 421 37.19 -10.59 -39.47
C LEU A 421 36.47 -11.67 -38.64
N LEU A 422 36.91 -12.93 -38.76
CA LEU A 422 36.36 -14.02 -37.95
C LEU A 422 36.79 -13.89 -36.49
N ALA A 423 38.04 -13.48 -36.23
CA ALA A 423 38.53 -13.24 -34.88
C ALA A 423 37.74 -12.13 -34.17
N GLU A 424 37.46 -11.03 -34.87
CA GLU A 424 36.64 -9.91 -34.35
C GLU A 424 35.22 -10.38 -34.02
N PHE A 425 34.53 -11.05 -34.94
CA PHE A 425 33.20 -11.61 -34.69
C PHE A 425 33.19 -12.61 -33.52
N THR A 426 34.19 -13.50 -33.48
CA THR A 426 34.35 -14.48 -32.39
C THR A 426 34.54 -13.78 -31.04
N ASN A 427 35.36 -12.74 -30.98
CA ASN A 427 35.60 -11.98 -29.76
C ASN A 427 34.33 -11.29 -29.26
N VAL A 428 33.51 -10.74 -30.15
CA VAL A 428 32.22 -10.14 -29.77
C VAL A 428 31.29 -11.20 -29.19
N LEU A 429 31.17 -12.38 -29.84
CA LEU A 429 30.36 -13.47 -29.31
C LEU A 429 30.89 -13.96 -27.95
N LEU A 430 32.18 -14.24 -27.82
CA LEU A 430 32.76 -14.70 -26.54
C LEU A 430 32.60 -13.66 -25.43
N SER A 431 32.75 -12.37 -25.74
CA SER A 431 32.51 -11.29 -24.78
C SER A 431 31.05 -11.30 -24.32
N SER A 432 30.08 -11.44 -25.24
CA SER A 432 28.67 -11.55 -24.87
C SER A 432 28.37 -12.79 -24.00
N LEU A 433 29.05 -13.92 -24.22
CA LEU A 433 28.91 -15.11 -23.38
C LEU A 433 29.52 -14.90 -21.99
N ASN A 434 30.62 -14.14 -21.88
CA ASN A 434 31.24 -13.80 -20.60
C ASN A 434 30.35 -12.88 -19.76
N GLU A 435 29.67 -11.93 -20.39
CA GLU A 435 28.65 -11.08 -19.75
C GLU A 435 27.45 -11.90 -19.31
N LEU A 436 26.90 -12.74 -20.20
CA LEU A 436 25.77 -13.62 -19.91
C LEU A 436 26.05 -14.57 -18.73
N ARG A 437 27.29 -15.01 -18.55
CA ARG A 437 27.71 -15.87 -17.43
C ARG A 437 27.35 -15.26 -16.07
N LEU A 438 27.38 -13.93 -15.95
CA LEU A 438 27.02 -13.23 -14.70
C LEU A 438 25.53 -13.38 -14.37
N CYS A 439 24.67 -13.60 -15.37
CA CYS A 439 23.22 -13.74 -15.24
C CYS A 439 22.70 -14.99 -15.98
N ALA A 440 23.28 -16.15 -15.70
CA ALA A 440 22.92 -17.41 -16.37
C ALA A 440 21.61 -18.00 -15.82
N ILE A 441 20.49 -17.71 -16.47
CA ILE A 441 19.18 -18.27 -16.12
C ILE A 441 18.98 -19.62 -16.83
N SER A 442 18.91 -20.72 -16.08
CA SER A 442 18.90 -22.09 -16.63
C SER A 442 17.72 -22.37 -17.56
N SER A 443 16.54 -21.82 -17.28
CA SER A 443 15.34 -21.96 -18.11
C SER A 443 15.47 -21.30 -19.49
N LEU A 444 16.41 -20.36 -19.68
CA LEU A 444 16.66 -19.73 -20.97
C LEU A 444 17.53 -20.56 -21.91
N GLN A 445 18.20 -21.62 -21.43
CA GLN A 445 19.20 -22.36 -22.19
C GLN A 445 18.75 -22.64 -23.64
N ASN A 446 17.58 -23.27 -23.82
CA ASN A 446 17.06 -23.64 -25.14
C ASN A 446 16.67 -22.43 -26.01
N ARG A 447 16.20 -21.33 -25.40
CA ARG A 447 15.80 -20.11 -26.13
C ARG A 447 17.02 -19.33 -26.59
N LEU A 448 18.02 -19.21 -25.71
CA LEU A 448 19.30 -18.57 -26.01
C LEU A 448 20.09 -19.37 -27.05
N ASP A 449 20.13 -20.70 -26.93
CA ASP A 449 20.82 -21.58 -27.87
C ASP A 449 20.29 -21.40 -29.30
N LYS A 450 18.96 -21.44 -29.49
CA LYS A 450 18.33 -21.18 -30.80
C LYS A 450 18.69 -19.81 -31.37
N LYS A 451 18.73 -18.77 -30.53
CA LYS A 451 19.09 -17.41 -30.97
C LYS A 451 20.57 -17.29 -31.29
N TYR A 452 21.43 -17.98 -30.53
CA TYR A 452 22.87 -18.04 -30.75
C TYR A 452 23.18 -18.76 -32.06
N GLN A 453 22.58 -19.93 -32.29
CA GLN A 453 22.69 -20.68 -33.53
C GLN A 453 22.15 -19.89 -34.73
N SER A 454 21.03 -19.18 -34.55
CA SER A 454 20.50 -18.27 -35.59
C SER A 454 21.47 -17.14 -35.93
N ALA A 455 22.26 -16.62 -34.98
CA ALA A 455 23.27 -15.60 -35.25
C ALA A 455 24.45 -16.18 -36.06
N ILE A 456 24.92 -17.38 -35.71
CA ILE A 456 25.93 -18.11 -36.51
C ILE A 456 25.41 -18.39 -37.92
N GLY A 457 24.15 -18.85 -38.05
CA GLY A 457 23.51 -19.06 -39.35
C GLY A 457 23.39 -17.77 -40.16
N THR A 458 23.08 -16.64 -39.51
CA THR A 458 23.03 -15.33 -40.17
C THR A 458 24.40 -14.92 -40.70
N MET A 459 25.49 -15.16 -39.95
CA MET A 459 26.86 -14.95 -40.44
C MET A 459 27.17 -15.83 -41.68
N LEU A 460 26.72 -17.09 -41.70
CA LEU A 460 26.92 -17.95 -42.88
C LEU A 460 26.15 -17.43 -44.10
N LEU A 461 24.89 -17.02 -43.90
CA LEU A 461 24.06 -16.46 -44.97
C LEU A 461 24.63 -15.14 -45.51
N THR A 462 25.18 -14.25 -44.66
CA THR A 462 25.82 -13.01 -45.13
C THR A 462 27.06 -13.30 -45.97
N ILE A 463 27.82 -14.36 -45.68
CA ILE A 463 28.93 -14.80 -46.53
C ILE A 463 28.40 -15.32 -47.88
N ALA A 464 27.33 -16.11 -47.88
CA ALA A 464 26.72 -16.63 -49.10
C ALA A 464 26.14 -15.52 -50.00
N ASP A 465 25.44 -14.55 -49.41
CA ASP A 465 24.95 -13.37 -50.12
C ASP A 465 26.12 -12.58 -50.71
N PHE A 466 27.20 -12.37 -49.95
CA PHE A 466 28.41 -11.71 -50.44
C PHE A 466 29.05 -12.45 -51.62
N VAL A 467 29.13 -13.78 -51.57
CA VAL A 467 29.65 -14.65 -52.65
C VAL A 467 28.80 -14.47 -53.92
N LYS A 468 27.47 -14.49 -53.78
CA LYS A 468 26.52 -14.33 -54.88
C LYS A 468 26.57 -12.93 -55.49
N GLU A 469 26.61 -11.88 -54.66
CA GLU A 469 26.68 -10.48 -55.11
C GLU A 469 27.98 -10.16 -55.86
N ASN A 470 29.08 -10.81 -55.49
CA ASN A 470 30.39 -10.62 -56.13
C ASN A 470 30.66 -11.63 -57.26
N GLY A 471 29.75 -12.58 -57.51
CA GLY A 471 29.88 -13.61 -58.55
C GLY A 471 31.09 -14.53 -58.36
N LEU A 472 31.41 -14.87 -57.10
CA LEU A 472 32.55 -15.72 -56.77
C LEU A 472 32.16 -17.20 -56.90
N ASP A 473 32.96 -17.99 -57.61
CA ASP A 473 32.74 -19.45 -57.72
C ASP A 473 33.68 -20.19 -56.75
N LEU A 474 33.14 -20.61 -55.62
CA LEU A 474 33.89 -21.34 -54.60
C LEU A 474 34.17 -22.79 -54.99
N LEU A 475 33.42 -23.36 -55.96
CA LEU A 475 33.45 -24.78 -56.35
C LEU A 475 34.26 -25.05 -57.63
N ALA A 476 34.68 -24.02 -58.36
CA ALA A 476 35.58 -24.16 -59.49
C ALA A 476 36.93 -24.77 -59.03
N LEU A 477 37.11 -26.06 -59.32
CA LEU A 477 38.37 -26.76 -59.13
C LEU A 477 39.46 -26.08 -59.97
N THR A 478 40.63 -25.96 -59.36
CA THR A 478 41.88 -25.39 -59.89
C THR A 478 42.48 -26.21 -61.06
N GLU A 479 41.69 -26.66 -62.03
CA GLU A 479 42.15 -27.57 -63.10
C GLU A 479 42.13 -26.98 -64.53
N GLU A 480 41.60 -25.78 -64.76
CA GLU A 480 41.67 -25.13 -66.09
C GLU A 480 42.55 -23.86 -66.08
N SER A 481 43.85 -24.00 -65.84
CA SER A 481 44.80 -22.97 -66.25
C SER A 481 46.18 -23.50 -66.64
N ILE A 482 46.25 -24.67 -67.29
CA ILE A 482 47.38 -25.01 -68.16
C ILE A 482 46.91 -24.77 -69.61
N GLY A 483 46.80 -23.50 -69.97
CA GLY A 483 46.36 -23.06 -71.29
C GLY A 483 46.77 -21.61 -71.52
N GLU A 484 47.98 -21.44 -72.04
CA GLU A 484 48.53 -20.30 -72.78
C GLU A 484 47.99 -18.87 -72.49
N GLY A 485 48.86 -18.09 -71.83
CA GLY A 485 49.13 -16.68 -72.14
C GLY A 485 47.98 -15.80 -72.64
N THR A 486 47.15 -15.28 -71.74
CA THR A 486 46.37 -14.06 -71.99
C THR A 486 46.44 -13.15 -70.76
N HIS A 487 46.71 -11.87 -70.99
CA HIS A 487 46.82 -10.83 -69.95
C HIS A 487 45.61 -10.88 -69.00
N MET A 488 45.81 -11.34 -67.76
CA MET A 488 44.81 -11.25 -66.70
C MET A 488 44.52 -9.78 -66.40
N THR A 489 43.27 -9.36 -66.57
CA THR A 489 42.85 -8.01 -66.16
C THR A 489 42.97 -7.89 -64.63
N PRO A 490 43.30 -6.70 -64.09
CA PRO A 490 43.45 -6.50 -62.64
C PRO A 490 42.16 -6.83 -61.85
N ARG A 491 40.99 -6.74 -62.50
CA ARG A 491 39.70 -7.13 -61.94
C ARG A 491 39.57 -8.65 -61.75
N ASN A 492 40.08 -9.45 -62.69
CA ASN A 492 40.05 -10.92 -62.61
C ASN A 492 41.05 -11.44 -61.54
N ALA A 493 42.23 -10.82 -61.43
CA ALA A 493 43.20 -11.18 -60.40
C ALA A 493 42.71 -10.85 -58.98
N ARG A 494 42.03 -9.71 -58.80
CA ARG A 494 41.40 -9.33 -57.52
C ARG A 494 40.24 -10.24 -57.16
N ALA A 495 39.43 -10.65 -58.15
CA ALA A 495 38.34 -11.60 -57.94
C ALA A 495 38.84 -13.01 -57.58
N ALA A 496 39.90 -13.51 -58.22
CA ALA A 496 40.52 -14.79 -57.88
C ALA A 496 41.09 -14.78 -56.45
N ALA A 497 41.86 -13.75 -56.08
CA ALA A 497 42.40 -13.63 -54.73
C ALA A 497 41.32 -13.48 -53.64
N LEU A 498 40.19 -12.84 -53.96
CA LEU A 498 39.03 -12.74 -53.06
C LEU A 498 38.33 -14.11 -52.93
N THR A 499 38.15 -14.83 -54.03
CA THR A 499 37.56 -16.18 -54.05
C THR A 499 38.36 -17.15 -53.19
N ASP A 500 39.69 -17.16 -53.33
CA ASP A 500 40.56 -18.02 -52.51
C ASP A 500 40.52 -17.63 -51.03
N SER A 501 40.45 -16.33 -50.72
CA SER A 501 40.35 -15.84 -49.35
C SER A 501 39.03 -16.25 -48.68
N VAL A 502 37.91 -16.16 -49.40
CA VAL A 502 36.58 -16.56 -48.91
C VAL A 502 36.45 -18.08 -48.81
N ARG A 503 37.02 -18.84 -49.74
CA ARG A 503 37.08 -20.31 -49.67
C ARG A 503 37.84 -20.78 -48.42
N ALA A 504 39.01 -20.20 -48.15
CA ALA A 504 39.79 -20.50 -46.96
C ALA A 504 39.07 -20.12 -45.66
N MET A 505 38.37 -18.99 -45.67
CA MET A 505 37.55 -18.53 -44.54
C MET A 505 36.41 -19.54 -44.26
N ASN A 506 35.75 -20.03 -45.31
CA ASN A 506 34.65 -20.97 -45.22
C ASN A 506 35.07 -22.32 -44.62
N GLU A 507 36.23 -22.85 -45.03
CA GLU A 507 36.80 -24.08 -44.45
C GLU A 507 37.11 -23.92 -42.96
N VAL A 508 37.67 -22.78 -42.55
CA VAL A 508 37.95 -22.50 -41.13
C VAL A 508 36.66 -22.35 -40.32
N ILE A 509 35.62 -21.74 -40.89
CA ILE A 509 34.33 -21.61 -40.21
C ILE A 509 33.75 -22.99 -39.90
N ARG A 510 33.73 -23.87 -40.91
CA ARG A 510 33.19 -25.22 -40.80
C ARG A 510 33.99 -26.10 -39.84
N ALA A 511 35.31 -26.18 -40.04
CA ALA A 511 36.14 -27.16 -39.35
C ALA A 511 36.42 -26.80 -37.89
N GLU A 512 36.56 -25.51 -37.58
CA GLU A 512 37.10 -25.07 -36.29
C GLU A 512 36.18 -24.07 -35.57
N LEU A 513 35.62 -23.06 -36.26
CA LEU A 513 34.87 -21.99 -35.59
C LEU A 513 33.50 -22.43 -35.07
N VAL A 514 32.65 -23.03 -35.90
CA VAL A 514 31.29 -23.44 -35.50
C VAL A 514 31.33 -24.45 -34.35
N PRO A 515 32.14 -25.53 -34.40
CA PRO A 515 32.28 -26.45 -33.27
C PRO A 515 32.76 -25.74 -32.00
N TYR A 516 33.73 -24.84 -32.11
CA TYR A 516 34.26 -24.08 -30.98
C TYR A 516 33.20 -23.20 -30.31
N LEU A 517 32.43 -22.43 -31.09
CA LEU A 517 31.37 -21.55 -30.58
C LEU A 517 30.27 -22.33 -29.85
N LEU A 518 29.86 -23.49 -30.38
CA LEU A 518 28.87 -24.37 -29.73
C LEU A 518 29.38 -24.93 -28.39
N ILE A 519 30.65 -25.33 -28.30
CA ILE A 519 31.27 -25.76 -27.04
C ILE A 519 31.26 -24.62 -26.02
N CYS A 520 31.65 -23.41 -26.44
CA CYS A 520 31.67 -22.24 -25.56
C CYS A 520 30.28 -21.92 -24.99
N PHE A 521 29.23 -21.96 -25.81
CA PHE A 521 27.86 -21.72 -25.35
C PHE A 521 27.40 -22.77 -24.33
N ARG A 522 27.62 -24.06 -24.62
CA ARG A 522 27.19 -25.16 -23.73
C ARG A 522 27.88 -25.14 -22.38
N ARG A 523 29.10 -24.60 -22.31
CA ARG A 523 29.83 -24.43 -21.04
C ARG A 523 29.14 -23.47 -20.06
N LEU A 524 28.31 -22.54 -20.56
CA LEU A 524 27.52 -21.67 -19.69
C LEU A 524 26.46 -22.46 -18.89
N PHE A 525 26.02 -23.60 -19.41
CA PHE A 525 24.96 -24.42 -18.83
C PHE A 525 25.47 -25.86 -18.62
N PRO A 526 26.28 -26.09 -17.56
CA PRO A 526 26.87 -27.41 -17.33
C PRO A 526 25.78 -28.45 -17.08
N VAL A 527 25.80 -29.50 -17.88
CA VAL A 527 24.87 -30.64 -17.78
C VAL A 527 25.50 -31.73 -16.90
N PRO A 528 24.73 -32.41 -16.02
CA PRO A 528 25.25 -33.52 -15.23
C PRO A 528 25.88 -34.63 -16.11
N SER A 529 26.99 -35.20 -15.65
CA SER A 529 27.81 -36.21 -16.38
C SER A 529 27.00 -37.37 -16.99
N ALA A 530 25.88 -37.77 -16.37
CA ALA A 530 24.99 -38.82 -16.86
C ALA A 530 24.32 -38.51 -18.23
N ALA A 531 24.18 -37.24 -18.60
CA ALA A 531 23.58 -36.82 -19.87
C ALA A 531 24.62 -36.39 -20.93
N ALA A 532 25.92 -36.49 -20.64
CA ALA A 532 27.00 -36.04 -21.53
C ALA A 532 26.99 -36.75 -22.90
N LEU A 533 26.65 -38.04 -22.95
CA LEU A 533 26.52 -38.81 -24.19
C LEU A 533 25.38 -38.31 -25.09
N GLY A 534 24.24 -37.94 -24.50
CA GLY A 534 23.12 -37.35 -25.25
C GLY A 534 23.48 -35.97 -25.81
N VAL A 535 24.24 -35.20 -25.04
CA VAL A 535 24.73 -33.87 -25.43
C VAL A 535 25.75 -33.97 -26.58
N ALA A 536 26.68 -34.94 -26.54
CA ALA A 536 27.62 -35.16 -27.64
C ALA A 536 26.90 -35.50 -28.95
N ASN A 537 25.89 -36.38 -28.90
CA ASN A 537 25.07 -36.70 -30.07
C ASN A 537 24.25 -35.51 -30.59
N ALA A 538 23.75 -34.65 -29.69
CA ALA A 538 23.07 -33.41 -30.08
C ALA A 538 24.03 -32.43 -30.76
N MET A 539 25.29 -32.37 -30.31
CA MET A 539 26.33 -31.52 -30.90
C MET A 539 26.65 -31.92 -32.32
N SER A 540 26.82 -33.23 -32.57
CA SER A 540 27.08 -33.74 -33.92
C SER A 540 25.92 -33.40 -34.86
N LYS A 541 24.67 -33.51 -34.40
CA LYS A 541 23.48 -33.12 -35.18
C LYS A 541 23.41 -31.61 -35.47
N GLU A 542 23.78 -30.77 -34.52
CA GLU A 542 23.84 -29.32 -34.73
C GLU A 542 24.92 -28.95 -35.76
N ILE A 543 26.10 -29.57 -35.68
CA ILE A 543 27.18 -29.38 -36.66
C ILE A 543 26.73 -29.85 -38.05
N GLU A 544 26.07 -31.01 -38.15
CA GLU A 544 25.48 -31.50 -39.40
C GLU A 544 24.42 -30.54 -39.95
N SER A 545 23.62 -29.91 -39.08
CA SER A 545 22.64 -28.89 -39.50
C SER A 545 23.31 -27.64 -40.09
N PHE A 546 24.45 -27.20 -39.54
CA PHE A 546 25.20 -26.08 -40.12
C PHE A 546 25.86 -26.46 -41.44
N ASP A 547 26.37 -27.69 -41.57
CA ASP A 547 26.86 -28.23 -42.84
C ASP A 547 25.79 -28.21 -43.92
N GLU A 548 24.54 -28.52 -43.57
CA GLU A 548 23.40 -28.46 -44.51
C GLU A 548 23.07 -27.02 -44.90
N ILE A 549 23.01 -26.09 -43.94
CA ILE A 549 22.83 -24.65 -44.23
C ILE A 549 23.91 -24.14 -45.18
N MET A 550 25.16 -24.56 -44.99
CA MET A 550 26.27 -24.19 -45.88
C MET A 550 26.15 -24.80 -47.28
N ARG A 551 25.58 -26.01 -47.43
CA ARG A 551 25.29 -26.61 -48.74
C ARG A 551 24.15 -25.89 -49.46
N GLU A 552 23.04 -25.65 -48.76
CA GLU A 552 21.88 -24.92 -49.30
C GLU A 552 22.26 -23.50 -49.74
N ALA A 553 23.15 -22.84 -49.00
CA ALA A 553 23.66 -21.52 -49.30
C ALA A 553 24.75 -21.49 -50.41
N GLY A 554 25.15 -22.65 -50.96
CA GLY A 554 26.14 -22.75 -52.03
C GLY A 554 27.60 -22.55 -51.58
N LEU A 555 27.87 -22.65 -50.27
CA LEU A 555 29.21 -22.51 -49.69
C LEU A 555 30.00 -23.84 -49.70
N LEU A 556 29.31 -24.98 -49.77
CA LEU A 556 29.93 -26.32 -49.82
C LEU A 556 29.48 -27.09 -51.06
N ALA A 557 30.29 -28.07 -51.47
CA ALA A 557 29.91 -29.00 -52.53
C ALA A 557 28.66 -29.82 -52.10
N PRO A 558 27.71 -30.07 -53.02
CA PRO A 558 26.54 -30.88 -52.71
C PRO A 558 26.97 -32.30 -52.30
N SER A 559 26.29 -32.82 -51.26
CA SER A 559 26.50 -34.18 -50.75
C SER A 559 26.42 -35.22 -51.88
N PRO A 560 27.28 -36.26 -51.90
CA PRO A 560 27.23 -37.32 -52.92
C PRO A 560 25.91 -38.11 -52.94
N PHE A 561 24.99 -37.89 -51.99
CA PHE A 561 23.67 -38.53 -51.95
C PHE A 561 22.58 -37.80 -52.74
N ASP A 562 22.80 -36.58 -53.21
CA ASP A 562 21.77 -35.78 -53.88
C ASP A 562 21.67 -36.02 -55.41
N LYS A 563 22.54 -36.88 -55.95
CA LYS A 563 22.52 -37.25 -57.38
C LYS A 563 21.58 -38.41 -57.73
N THR A 564 20.88 -38.99 -56.74
CA THR A 564 20.04 -40.17 -56.96
C THR A 564 18.55 -39.90 -57.15
N GLU A 565 18.02 -38.72 -56.78
CA GLU A 565 16.57 -38.46 -56.90
C GLU A 565 16.14 -37.78 -58.21
N THR A 566 17.07 -37.22 -58.99
CA THR A 566 16.73 -36.51 -60.25
C THR A 566 16.73 -37.40 -61.51
N LYS A 567 16.77 -38.74 -61.39
CA LYS A 567 16.75 -39.65 -62.55
C LYS A 567 15.50 -40.52 -62.74
N ASN A 568 14.49 -40.41 -61.88
CA ASN A 568 13.25 -41.22 -61.97
C ASN A 568 11.97 -40.43 -62.31
N ARG A 569 12.08 -39.23 -62.88
CA ARG A 569 10.93 -38.50 -63.45
C ARG A 569 11.27 -38.02 -64.87
N VAL A 570 11.19 -38.90 -65.87
CA VAL A 570 10.70 -38.62 -67.24
C VAL A 570 10.58 -39.96 -67.98
N SER A 571 9.34 -40.44 -68.13
CA SER A 571 8.75 -41.31 -69.16
C SER A 571 7.55 -41.98 -68.47
N VAL A 572 6.31 -41.57 -68.73
CA VAL A 572 5.56 -41.89 -69.94
C VAL A 572 4.39 -40.89 -70.05
N SER A 573 4.12 -40.39 -71.25
CA SER A 573 2.93 -39.59 -71.62
C SER A 573 1.87 -40.52 -72.28
N PRO A 574 0.69 -40.00 -72.69
CA PRO A 574 -0.60 -40.30 -72.07
C PRO A 574 -1.53 -41.14 -72.96
N GLU A 575 -2.47 -41.90 -72.41
CA GLU A 575 -3.66 -42.33 -73.17
C GLU A 575 -4.86 -42.70 -72.29
N THR A 576 -5.94 -41.95 -72.54
CA THR A 576 -7.40 -42.14 -72.37
C THR A 576 -7.99 -43.44 -71.81
N SER A 577 -8.93 -43.31 -70.87
CA SER A 577 -10.30 -43.92 -70.80
C SER A 577 -10.81 -43.87 -69.35
N SER A 578 -11.75 -42.98 -68.99
CA SER A 578 -13.22 -43.15 -68.95
C SER A 578 -13.73 -44.23 -68.00
N LEU A 579 -14.81 -43.88 -67.26
CA LEU A 579 -15.64 -44.66 -66.33
C LEU A 579 -15.13 -44.72 -64.88
N ASP A 580 -15.95 -44.64 -63.84
CA ASP A 580 -17.26 -44.04 -63.59
C ASP A 580 -17.50 -44.26 -62.08
N THR A 581 -18.21 -43.34 -61.44
CA THR A 581 -19.07 -43.55 -60.25
C THR A 581 -18.52 -44.06 -58.90
N ASN A 582 -18.74 -43.18 -57.91
CA ASN A 582 -19.54 -43.39 -56.68
C ASN A 582 -18.87 -43.68 -55.31
N VAL A 583 -19.06 -42.66 -54.45
CA VAL A 583 -19.67 -42.70 -53.10
C VAL A 583 -18.94 -43.48 -51.99
N ALA A 584 -18.43 -42.76 -50.98
CA ALA A 584 -19.11 -42.65 -49.68
C ALA A 584 -18.31 -41.79 -48.70
N VAL A 585 -18.94 -40.69 -48.30
CA VAL A 585 -18.67 -39.93 -47.08
C VAL A 585 -19.24 -40.74 -45.91
N ALA A 586 -18.50 -40.85 -44.81
CA ALA A 586 -19.07 -41.16 -43.49
C ALA A 586 -18.26 -40.45 -42.40
N ASP A 587 -18.88 -39.40 -41.86
CA ASP A 587 -18.63 -38.79 -40.56
C ASP A 587 -18.87 -39.79 -39.42
N THR A 588 -18.07 -39.71 -38.36
CA THR A 588 -18.45 -39.92 -36.94
C THR A 588 -17.23 -39.52 -36.09
N ILE A 589 -17.18 -38.33 -35.47
CA ILE A 589 -17.70 -37.98 -34.13
C ILE A 589 -17.29 -38.97 -33.04
N GLU A 590 -16.29 -38.60 -32.23
CA GLU A 590 -16.45 -38.18 -30.83
C GLU A 590 -15.30 -37.27 -30.38
#